data_AF-A0A6I3I6P6-F1
#
_entry.id   AF-A0A6I3I6P6-F1
#
_cell.length_a   1.000
_cell.length_b   1.000
_cell.length_c   1.000
_cell.angle_alpha   90.00
_cell.angle_beta   90.00
_cell.angle_gamma   90.00
#
_symmetry.space_group_name_H-M   'P 1'
#
loop_
_entity.id
_entity.type
_entity.pdbx_description
1 polymer ?
#
loop_
_entity_poly.entity_id
_entity_poly.type
_entity_poly.pdbx_seq_one_letter_code
_entity_poly.pdbx_strand_id
1 'polypeptide(L)' 'MADNDNHDTIDALQWEKRTFPPSDAFKKNTLVAGTFLYDEANEDYEAFWARQASELVSWDT' A
#
# COMPACT_ATOMS: atom_id res chain seq x y z
N MET A 1 31.25 -22.34 -5.27
CA MET A 1 31.25 -20.99 -5.90
C MET A 1 29.85 -20.51 -6.26
N ALA A 2 28.85 -21.36 -6.54
CA ALA A 2 27.52 -20.91 -6.97
C ALA A 2 26.66 -20.24 -5.89
N ASP A 3 26.93 -20.47 -4.59
CA ASP A 3 26.12 -19.90 -3.50
C ASP A 3 26.40 -18.41 -3.24
N ASN A 4 27.58 -17.91 -3.64
CA ASN A 4 27.96 -16.51 -3.42
C ASN A 4 27.35 -15.58 -4.48
N ASP A 5 27.29 -16.02 -5.74
CA ASP A 5 26.69 -15.27 -6.85
C ASP A 5 25.20 -14.96 -6.60
N ASN A 6 24.48 -15.83 -5.89
CA ASN A 6 23.08 -15.61 -5.54
C ASN A 6 22.88 -14.53 -4.47
N HIS A 7 23.81 -14.38 -3.51
CA HIS A 7 23.72 -13.28 -2.53
C HIS A 7 24.08 -11.94 -3.17
N ASP A 8 25.15 -11.90 -3.97
CA ASP A 8 25.60 -10.68 -4.66
C ASP A 8 24.53 -10.13 -5.63
N THR A 9 23.74 -11.02 -6.25
CA THR A 9 22.63 -10.63 -7.15
C THR A 9 21.40 -10.11 -6.41
N ILE A 10 21.02 -10.71 -5.27
CA ILE A 10 19.92 -10.20 -4.44
C ILE A 10 20.29 -8.84 -3.82
N ASP A 11 21.54 -8.65 -3.41
CA ASP A 11 22.04 -7.37 -2.92
C ASP A 11 21.96 -6.30 -4.03
N ALA A 12 22.34 -6.61 -5.27
CA ALA A 12 22.20 -5.68 -6.39
C ALA A 12 20.73 -5.25 -6.65
N LEU A 13 19.76 -6.16 -6.49
CA LEU A 13 18.33 -5.85 -6.63
C LEU A 13 17.82 -4.92 -5.51
N GLN A 14 18.37 -5.01 -4.29
CA GLN A 14 17.99 -4.12 -3.18
C GLN A 14 18.40 -2.66 -3.43
N TRP A 15 19.40 -2.42 -4.29
CA TRP A 15 19.81 -1.07 -4.71
C TRP A 15 19.02 -0.53 -5.92
N GLU A 16 18.16 -1.35 -6.52
CA GLU A 16 17.39 -0.96 -7.69
C GLU A 16 16.25 0.01 -7.31
N LYS A 17 16.34 1.26 -7.76
CA LYS A 17 15.32 2.30 -7.52
C LYS A 17 14.24 2.37 -8.61
N ARG A 18 14.07 1.29 -9.38
CA ARG A 18 13.09 1.28 -10.48
C ARG A 18 11.68 1.29 -9.89
N THR A 19 10.85 2.20 -10.38
CA THR A 19 9.44 2.30 -10.02
C THR A 19 8.59 1.91 -11.22
N PHE A 20 7.46 1.27 -10.93
CA PHE A 20 6.50 0.84 -11.94
C PHE A 20 5.16 1.49 -11.57
N PRO A 21 4.86 2.68 -12.13
CA PRO A 21 3.61 3.34 -11.81
C PRO A 21 2.43 2.51 -12.34
N PRO A 22 1.26 2.53 -11.64
CA PRO A 22 0.07 1.90 -12.16
C PRO A 22 -0.35 2.55 -13.50
N SER A 23 -0.93 1.75 -14.39
CA SER A 23 -1.46 2.24 -15.66
C SER A 23 -2.63 3.21 -15.44
N ASP A 24 -2.91 4.06 -16.42
CA ASP A 24 -4.01 5.03 -16.31
C ASP A 24 -5.38 4.36 -16.23
N ALA A 25 -5.54 3.23 -16.91
CA ALA A 25 -6.75 2.40 -16.81
C ALA A 25 -6.96 1.87 -15.38
N PHE A 26 -5.89 1.50 -14.67
CA PHE A 26 -5.96 1.09 -13.28
C PHE A 26 -6.31 2.27 -12.36
N LYS A 27 -5.61 3.40 -12.52
CA LYS A 27 -5.87 4.63 -11.74
C LYS A 27 -7.30 5.13 -11.88
N LYS A 28 -7.92 4.99 -13.05
CA LYS A 28 -9.30 5.43 -13.28
C LYS A 28 -10.33 4.62 -12.49
N ASN A 29 -10.07 3.34 -12.26
CA ASN A 29 -11.05 2.40 -11.68
C ASN A 29 -10.76 2.06 -10.20
N THR A 30 -9.68 2.59 -9.62
CA THR A 30 -9.37 2.36 -8.20
C THR A 30 -10.37 3.12 -7.32
N LEU A 31 -10.67 2.53 -6.15
CA LEU A 31 -11.49 3.18 -5.13
C LEU A 31 -10.72 4.31 -4.42
N VAL A 32 -9.40 4.18 -4.36
CA VAL A 32 -8.50 5.10 -3.66
C VAL A 32 -7.26 5.31 -4.50
N ALA A 33 -6.97 6.58 -4.84
CA ALA A 33 -5.77 6.99 -5.56
C ALA A 33 -5.03 8.06 -4.74
N GLY A 34 -4.09 7.64 -3.89
CA GLY A 34 -3.28 8.54 -3.06
C GLY A 34 -3.08 8.03 -1.64
N THR A 35 -2.48 8.87 -0.80
CA THR A 35 -2.12 8.54 0.60
C THR A 35 -3.06 9.10 1.64
N PHE A 36 -4.09 9.87 1.25
CA PHE A 36 -4.92 10.65 2.17
C PHE A 36 -5.60 9.83 3.28
N LEU A 37 -5.89 8.54 3.06
CA LEU A 37 -6.42 7.66 4.11
C LEU A 37 -5.38 7.41 5.22
N TYR A 38 -4.10 7.31 4.87
CA TYR A 38 -3.02 7.23 5.85
C TYR A 38 -2.83 8.55 6.57
N ASP A 39 -2.98 9.67 5.85
CA ASP A 39 -2.88 11.00 6.44
C ASP A 39 -4.02 11.21 7.48
N GLU A 40 -5.27 10.88 7.13
CA GLU A 40 -6.42 10.91 8.05
C GLU A 40 -6.21 9.99 9.27
N ALA A 41 -5.79 8.74 9.05
CA ALA A 41 -5.54 7.80 10.14
C ALA A 41 -4.37 8.22 11.04
N ASN A 42 -3.37 8.92 10.51
CA ASN A 42 -2.26 9.47 11.31
C ASN A 42 -2.70 10.64 12.18
N GLU A 43 -3.70 11.42 11.76
CA GLU A 43 -4.26 12.52 12.55
C GLU A 43 -5.13 11.98 13.70
N ASP A 44 -6.02 11.04 13.43
CA ASP A 44 -6.87 10.38 14.44
C ASP A 44 -7.32 8.98 13.97
N TYR A 45 -6.61 7.95 14.44
CA TYR A 45 -6.88 6.57 14.04
C TYR A 45 -8.19 6.02 14.62
N GLU A 46 -8.64 6.50 15.78
CA GLU A 46 -9.88 6.02 16.41
C GLU A 46 -11.08 6.54 15.64
N ALA A 47 -11.09 7.84 15.31
CA ALA A 47 -12.13 8.45 14.49
C ALA A 47 -12.16 7.85 13.08
N PHE A 48 -11.00 7.63 12.46
CA PHE A 48 -10.89 6.96 11.16
C PHE A 48 -11.56 5.58 11.18
N TRP A 49 -11.21 4.72 12.14
CA TRP A 49 -11.76 3.36 12.19
C TRP A 49 -13.24 3.33 12.57
N ALA A 50 -13.69 4.23 13.45
CA ALA A 50 -15.12 4.36 13.74
C ALA A 50 -15.93 4.69 12.48
N ARG A 51 -15.45 5.64 11.67
CA ARG A 51 -16.06 6.00 10.39
C ARG A 51 -16.05 4.83 9.41
N GLN A 52 -14.90 4.20 9.19
CA GLN A 52 -14.77 3.04 8.29
C GLN A 52 -15.71 1.89 8.69
N ALA A 53 -15.80 1.58 9.99
CA ALA A 53 -16.69 0.53 10.48
C ALA A 53 -18.17 0.87 10.26
N SER A 54 -18.58 2.13 10.46
CA SER A 54 -19.97 2.55 10.22
C SER A 54 -20.38 2.50 8.75
N GLU A 55 -19.43 2.71 7.84
CA GLU A 55 -19.67 2.73 6.39
C GLU A 55 -19.63 1.33 5.76
N LEU A 56 -18.74 0.46 6.25
CA LEU A 56 -18.39 -0.79 5.57
C LEU A 56 -18.89 -2.05 6.29
N VAL A 57 -19.28 -1.95 7.56
CA VAL A 57 -19.69 -3.12 8.37
C VAL A 57 -21.14 -2.97 8.82
N SER A 58 -21.94 -3.99 8.53
CA SER A 58 -23.28 -4.15 9.11
C SER A 58 -23.20 -5.05 10.33
N TRP A 59 -23.73 -4.60 11.46
CA TRP A 59 -23.69 -5.32 12.73
C TRP A 59 -25.06 -5.88 13.06
N ASP A 60 -25.12 -7.17 13.39
CA ASP A 60 -26.29 -7.82 13.96
C ASP A 60 -26.26 -7.76 15.49
N THR A 61 -27.44 -7.87 16.12
CA THR A 61 -27.61 -7.85 17.59
C THR A 61 -27.49 -9.24 18.19
#